data_AF-A0A839AG82-F1
#
_entry.id   AF-A0A839AG82-F1
#
_cell.length_a   1.000
_cell.length_b   1.000
_cell.length_c   1.000
_cell.angle_alpha   90.00
_cell.angle_beta   90.00
_cell.angle_gamma   90.00
#
_symmetry.space_group_name_H-M   'P 1'
#
loop_
_entity.id
_entity.type
_entity.pdbx_description
1 polymer ?
#
loop_
_entity_poly.entity_id
_entity_poly.type
_entity_poly.pdbx_seq_one_letter_code
_entity_poly.pdbx_strand_id
1 'polypeptide(L)'
;MIAGRLTMRAMVERNVAAGSDAWNNPVAPEFQPLAVVKCFVWSRLSQEIVDGDKTAMVEDMRAMFPLAADVDEKDEISAVTDARGNVIIAGRLRIEGPVQRKHTHLEAALKRIR
;
A
#
# COMPACT_ATOMS: atom_id res chain seq x y z
N MET A 1 15.34 -10.97 13.55
CA MET A 1 13.95 -11.47 13.36
C MET A 1 13.06 -10.28 13.02
N ILE A 2 12.41 -10.27 11.85
CA ILE A 2 11.59 -9.11 11.39
C ILE A 2 10.27 -8.99 12.16
N ALA A 3 9.78 -10.08 12.77
CA ALA A 3 8.47 -10.13 13.42
C ALA A 3 8.33 -9.07 14.53
N GLY A 4 9.41 -8.73 15.23
CA GLY A 4 9.44 -7.66 16.23
C GLY A 4 9.39 -6.23 15.65
N ARG A 5 9.55 -6.07 14.32
CA ARG A 5 9.44 -4.77 13.63
C ARG A 5 8.09 -4.54 12.95
N LEU A 6 7.24 -5.56 12.79
CA LEU A 6 5.89 -5.43 12.18
C LEU A 6 4.88 -4.88 13.19
N THR A 7 5.10 -3.64 13.61
CA THR A 7 4.36 -2.96 14.68
C THR A 7 3.02 -2.38 14.23
N MET A 8 2.78 -2.27 12.93
CA MET A 8 1.62 -1.63 12.34
C MET A 8 0.63 -2.65 11.75
N ARG A 9 -0.53 -2.18 11.32
CA ARG A 9 -1.60 -2.95 10.67
C ARG A 9 -2.06 -2.21 9.41
N ALA A 10 -1.94 -2.86 8.26
CA ALA A 10 -2.45 -2.34 6.99
C ALA A 10 -3.81 -2.98 6.69
N MET A 11 -4.80 -2.14 6.40
CA MET A 11 -6.11 -2.58 5.89
C MET A 11 -6.00 -2.71 4.36
N VAL A 12 -5.83 -3.94 3.89
CA VAL A 12 -5.60 -4.24 2.46
C VAL A 12 -6.94 -4.49 1.79
N GLU A 13 -7.11 -3.90 0.60
CA GLU A 13 -8.26 -4.00 -0.26
C GLU A 13 -7.83 -4.43 -1.66
N ARG A 14 -8.63 -5.29 -2.29
CA ARG A 14 -8.34 -5.83 -3.62
C ARG A 14 -9.47 -5.47 -4.57
N ASN A 15 -9.12 -5.08 -5.79
CA ASN A 15 -10.11 -4.83 -6.84
C ASN A 15 -10.77 -6.16 -7.24
N VAL A 16 -12.09 -6.24 -7.09
CA VAL A 16 -12.92 -7.40 -7.49
C VAL A 16 -13.73 -7.15 -8.76
N ALA A 17 -13.72 -5.92 -9.28
CA ALA A 17 -14.39 -5.61 -10.54
C ALA A 17 -13.75 -6.42 -11.68
N ALA A 18 -14.57 -7.24 -12.33
CA ALA A 18 -14.16 -8.09 -13.44
C ALA A 18 -15.10 -7.91 -14.63
N GLY A 19 -14.54 -7.98 -15.83
CA GLY A 19 -15.28 -7.94 -17.09
C GLY A 19 -15.49 -6.54 -17.66
N SER A 20 -16.39 -6.49 -18.63
CA SER A 20 -16.79 -5.27 -19.33
C SER A 20 -18.28 -5.01 -19.10
N ASP A 21 -18.69 -3.75 -19.19
CA ASP A 21 -20.11 -3.36 -19.19
C ASP A 21 -20.83 -3.83 -20.48
N ALA A 22 -22.12 -3.53 -20.59
CA ALA A 22 -22.95 -3.88 -21.74
C ALA A 22 -22.48 -3.26 -23.08
N TRP A 23 -21.56 -2.29 -23.03
CA TRP A 23 -20.96 -1.62 -24.18
C TRP A 23 -19.48 -1.99 -24.36
N ASN A 24 -19.02 -3.04 -23.70
CA ASN A 24 -17.65 -3.53 -23.71
C ASN A 24 -16.61 -2.52 -23.17
N ASN A 25 -17.03 -1.55 -22.35
CA ASN A 25 -16.10 -0.71 -21.60
C ASN A 25 -15.62 -1.45 -20.34
N PRO A 26 -14.40 -1.20 -19.87
CA PRO A 26 -13.94 -1.71 -18.59
C PRO A 26 -14.87 -1.26 -17.46
N VAL A 27 -15.30 -2.20 -16.60
CA VAL A 27 -16.06 -1.87 -15.39
C VAL A 27 -15.17 -1.05 -14.45
N ALA A 28 -15.77 -0.05 -13.78
CA ALA A 28 -15.07 0.75 -12.80
C ALA A 28 -14.47 -0.14 -11.69
N PRO A 29 -13.24 0.13 -11.20
CA PRO A 29 -12.65 -0.64 -10.12
C PRO A 29 -13.53 -0.64 -8.87
N GLU A 30 -13.69 -1.81 -8.26
CA GLU A 30 -14.42 -2.01 -7.02
C GLU A 30 -13.47 -2.65 -6.00
N PHE A 31 -12.97 -1.85 -5.07
CA PHE A 31 -12.04 -2.31 -4.04
C PHE A 31 -12.81 -2.82 -2.83
N GLN A 32 -12.63 -4.09 -2.50
CA GLN A 32 -13.25 -4.74 -1.35
C GLN A 32 -12.19 -5.09 -0.29
N PRO A 33 -12.51 -5.02 1.01
CA PRO A 33 -11.60 -5.44 2.08
C PRO A 33 -11.14 -6.90 1.90
N LEU A 34 -9.83 -7.09 1.79
CA LEU A 34 -9.19 -8.41 1.69
C LEU A 34 -8.77 -8.91 3.07
N ALA A 35 -7.91 -8.16 3.76
CA ALA A 35 -7.36 -8.56 5.04
C ALA A 35 -6.73 -7.39 5.82
N VAL A 36 -6.64 -7.55 7.14
CA VAL A 36 -5.80 -6.69 7.99
C VAL A 36 -4.49 -7.41 8.26
N VAL A 37 -3.40 -6.96 7.65
CA VAL A 37 -2.10 -7.61 7.74
C VAL A 37 -1.15 -6.84 8.66
N LYS A 38 -0.29 -7.57 9.38
CA LYS A 38 0.80 -6.93 10.12
C LYS A 38 1.74 -6.28 9.11
N CYS A 39 2.19 -5.06 9.38
CA CYS A 39 3.14 -4.40 8.50
C CYS A 39 4.08 -3.49 9.27
N PHE A 40 5.03 -2.91 8.56
CA PHE A 40 5.78 -1.73 8.99
C PHE A 40 5.95 -0.84 7.77
N VAL A 41 5.46 0.39 7.84
CA VAL A 41 5.52 1.36 6.75
C VAL A 41 6.47 2.48 7.13
N TRP A 42 7.32 2.90 6.19
CA TRP A 42 8.26 4.01 6.38
C TRP A 42 8.47 4.77 5.07
N SER A 43 8.87 6.04 5.18
CA SER A 43 9.36 6.82 4.05
C SER A 43 10.87 6.67 3.94
N ARG A 44 11.38 6.42 2.73
CA ARG A 44 12.82 6.31 2.43
C ARG A 44 13.43 7.67 2.07
N LEU A 45 12.66 8.51 1.38
CA LEU A 45 13.01 9.88 1.04
C LEU A 45 11.75 10.76 1.19
N SER A 46 11.83 11.77 2.06
CA SER A 46 10.96 12.94 2.01
C SER A 46 11.80 14.13 1.56
N GLN A 47 11.97 14.29 0.25
CA GLN A 47 12.60 15.49 -0.31
C GLN A 47 11.54 16.32 -1.03
N GLU A 48 11.43 17.59 -0.65
CA GLU A 48 10.65 18.58 -1.37
C GLU A 48 11.50 19.06 -2.55
N ILE A 49 11.10 18.66 -3.77
CA ILE A 49 11.73 19.17 -4.98
C ILE A 49 10.87 20.34 -5.47
N VAL A 50 11.44 21.54 -5.37
CA VAL A 50 10.86 22.76 -5.93
C VAL A 50 11.40 22.91 -7.35
N ASP A 51 10.56 22.68 -8.35
CA ASP A 51 10.86 22.95 -9.76
C ASP A 51 9.93 24.07 -10.27
N GLY A 52 10.40 25.32 -10.18
CA GLY A 52 9.62 26.51 -10.53
C GLY A 52 8.35 26.68 -9.67
N ASP A 53 7.20 26.91 -10.32
CA ASP A 53 5.86 27.07 -9.69
C ASP A 53 5.18 25.73 -9.33
N LYS A 54 5.87 24.59 -9.46
CA LYS A 54 5.32 23.27 -9.15
C LYS A 54 6.07 22.64 -7.98
N THR A 55 5.40 22.54 -6.83
CA THR A 55 5.83 21.71 -5.71
C THR A 55 5.42 20.26 -5.98
N ALA A 56 6.40 19.38 -6.21
CA ALA A 56 6.17 17.94 -6.33
C ALA A 56 6.74 17.22 -5.10
N MET A 57 5.86 16.67 -4.25
CA MET A 57 6.27 15.83 -3.14
C MET A 57 6.47 14.41 -3.65
N VAL A 58 7.73 14.01 -3.87
CA VAL A 58 8.08 12.61 -4.19
C VAL A 58 8.30 11.89 -2.87
N GLU A 59 7.26 11.20 -2.39
CA GLU A 59 7.32 10.37 -1.19
C GLU A 59 7.63 8.92 -1.62
N ASP A 60 8.89 8.47 -1.46
CA ASP A 60 9.24 7.04 -1.65
C ASP A 60 8.85 6.28 -0.38
N MET A 61 7.60 5.83 -0.32
CA MET A 61 7.12 5.00 0.79
C MET A 61 7.36 3.52 0.51
N ARG A 62 7.69 2.81 1.59
CA ARG A 62 7.97 1.38 1.57
C ARG A 62 7.21 0.69 2.69
N ALA A 63 6.84 -0.56 2.45
CA ALA A 63 6.23 -1.42 3.46
C ALA A 63 6.90 -2.78 3.54
N MET A 64 6.99 -3.30 4.76
CA MET A 64 7.35 -4.68 5.04
C MET A 64 6.11 -5.43 5.49
N PHE A 65 5.93 -6.63 4.95
CA PHE A 65 4.87 -7.56 5.32
C PHE A 65 5.45 -8.94 5.71
N PRO A 66 4.72 -9.75 6.49
CA PRO A 66 5.03 -11.15 6.71
C PRO A 66 5.15 -11.92 5.39
N LEU A 67 6.01 -12.94 5.33
CA LEU A 67 6.13 -13.82 4.15
C LEU A 67 4.83 -14.49 3.72
N ALA A 68 3.93 -14.72 4.67
CA ALA A 68 2.64 -15.37 4.44
C ALA A 68 1.50 -14.36 4.18
N ALA A 69 1.79 -13.05 4.10
CA ALA A 69 0.76 -12.07 3.78
C ALA A 69 0.34 -12.21 2.31
N ASP A 70 -0.96 -12.31 2.08
CA ASP A 70 -1.56 -12.21 0.75
C ASP A 70 -1.64 -10.72 0.39
N VAL A 71 -0.61 -10.24 -0.31
CA VAL A 71 -0.50 -8.87 -0.81
C VAL A 71 0.06 -8.91 -2.23
N ASP A 72 -0.53 -8.11 -3.12
CA ASP A 72 -0.21 -8.05 -4.55
C ASP A 72 -0.04 -6.61 -5.04
N GLU A 73 0.60 -6.41 -6.19
CA GLU A 73 0.90 -5.12 -6.82
C GLU A 73 -0.33 -4.32 -7.29
N LYS A 74 -1.52 -4.92 -7.20
CA LYS A 74 -2.80 -4.29 -7.53
C LYS A 74 -3.63 -3.97 -6.30
N ASP A 75 -3.14 -4.32 -5.12
CA ASP A 75 -3.86 -4.05 -3.88
C ASP A 75 -3.67 -2.60 -3.44
N GLU A 76 -4.69 -2.10 -2.77
CA GLU A 76 -4.70 -0.81 -2.12
C GLU A 76 -4.77 -0.99 -0.61
N ILE A 77 -4.18 -0.06 0.12
CA ILE A 77 -4.18 0.01 1.57
C ILE A 77 -5.02 1.23 1.93
N SER A 78 -6.20 1.02 2.52
CA SER A 78 -7.11 2.12 2.86
C SER A 78 -6.66 2.89 4.09
N ALA A 79 -6.03 2.22 5.04
CA ALA A 79 -5.42 2.84 6.21
C ALA A 79 -4.27 2.00 6.78
N VAL A 80 -3.31 2.69 7.40
CA VAL A 80 -2.28 2.07 8.25
C VAL A 80 -2.51 2.51 9.69
N THR A 81 -2.69 1.54 10.57
CA THR A 81 -2.98 1.76 12.00
C THR A 81 -1.92 1.11 12.88
N ASP A 82 -1.84 1.53 14.15
CA ASP A 82 -1.11 0.79 15.17
C ASP A 82 -1.91 -0.44 15.66
N ALA A 83 -1.32 -1.22 16.57
CA ALA A 83 -2.00 -2.38 17.15
C ALA A 83 -3.24 -2.03 18.01
N ARG A 84 -3.43 -0.75 18.37
CA ARG A 84 -4.55 -0.24 19.17
C ARG A 84 -5.62 0.43 18.30
N GLY A 85 -5.43 0.50 16.98
CA GLY A 85 -6.34 1.12 16.03
C GLY A 85 -6.12 2.61 15.75
N ASN A 86 -5.07 3.23 16.29
CA ASN A 86 -4.75 4.62 15.97
C ASN A 86 -4.19 4.70 14.55
N VAL A 87 -4.71 5.62 13.73
CA VAL A 87 -4.23 5.85 12.36
C VAL A 87 -2.83 6.47 12.40
N ILE A 88 -1.85 5.77 11.81
CA ILE A 88 -0.46 6.23 11.66
C ILE A 88 -0.30 6.97 10.33
N ILE A 89 -0.86 6.40 9.26
CA ILE A 89 -0.83 7.01 7.93
C ILE A 89 -2.27 7.14 7.46
N ALA A 90 -2.72 8.40 7.35
CA ALA A 90 -4.00 8.73 6.77
C ALA A 90 -3.90 8.75 5.23
N GLY A 91 -4.97 8.34 4.56
CA GLY A 91 -5.09 8.31 3.11
C GLY A 91 -4.74 6.95 2.49
N ARG A 92 -5.22 6.73 1.25
CA ARG A 92 -5.05 5.48 0.54
C ARG A 92 -3.66 5.37 -0.06
N LEU A 93 -3.06 4.19 0.06
CA LEU A 93 -1.76 3.86 -0.53
C LEU A 93 -1.96 2.70 -1.50
N ARG A 94 -1.38 2.79 -2.68
CA ARG A 94 -1.35 1.68 -3.63
C ARG A 94 -0.01 0.96 -3.55
N ILE A 95 -0.03 -0.36 -3.63
CA ILE A 95 1.20 -1.14 -3.83
C ILE A 95 1.68 -0.91 -5.26
N GLU A 96 2.91 -0.44 -5.42
CA GLU A 96 3.50 -0.12 -6.73
C GLU A 96 4.57 -1.15 -7.09
N GLY A 97 4.34 -1.83 -8.23
CA GLY A 97 5.25 -2.85 -8.76
C GLY A 97 5.26 -4.14 -7.93
N PRO A 98 6.09 -5.12 -8.33
CA PRO A 98 6.06 -6.45 -7.77
C PRO A 98 6.52 -6.46 -6.32
N VAL A 99 5.75 -7.13 -5.46
CA VAL A 99 6.12 -7.39 -4.06
C VAL A 99 7.37 -8.27 -4.03
N GLN A 100 8.46 -7.76 -3.45
CA GLN A 100 9.74 -8.44 -3.42
C GLN A 100 9.90 -9.29 -2.17
N ARG A 101 10.19 -10.58 -2.34
CA ARG A 101 10.58 -11.43 -1.21
C ARG A 101 12.02 -11.14 -0.80
N LYS A 102 12.21 -10.70 0.45
CA LYS A 102 13.51 -10.40 1.07
C LYS A 102 13.74 -11.30 2.28
N HIS A 103 14.35 -12.47 2.06
CA HIS A 103 14.73 -13.49 3.05
C HIS A 103 13.61 -13.91 4.03
N THR A 104 13.25 -13.03 4.96
CA THR A 104 12.30 -13.22 6.08
C THR A 104 11.03 -12.37 5.97
N HIS A 105 10.90 -11.51 4.96
CA HIS A 105 9.72 -10.65 4.75
C HIS A 105 9.43 -10.42 3.26
N LEU A 106 8.27 -9.83 3.01
CA LEU A 106 7.91 -9.21 1.74
C LEU A 106 8.15 -7.70 1.85
N GLU A 107 8.70 -7.09 0.81
CA GLU A 107 8.90 -5.65 0.69
C GLU A 107 8.10 -5.13 -0.50
N ALA A 108 7.35 -4.06 -0.28
CA ALA A 108 6.52 -3.41 -1.28
C ALA A 108 6.89 -1.92 -1.39
N ALA A 109 6.92 -1.38 -2.60
CA ALA A 109 6.89 0.06 -2.79
C ALA A 109 5.44 0.53 -2.67
N LEU A 110 5.24 1.70 -2.05
CA LEU A 110 3.93 2.28 -1.83
C LEU A 110 3.87 3.66 -2.45
N LYS A 111 2.75 3.93 -3.11
CA LYS A 111 2.44 5.24 -3.68
C LYS A 111 1.15 5.78 -3.10
N ARG A 112 1.19 7.02 -2.63
CA ARG A 112 -0.01 7.72 -2.19
C ARG A 112 -0.92 7.99 -3.39
N ILE A 113 -2.18 7.58 -3.30
CA ILE A 113 -3.21 7.90 -4.30
C ILE A 113 -4.17 8.92 -3.69
N ARG A 114 -4.67 9.83 -4.54
CA ARG A 114 -5.56 10.94 -4.16
C ARG A 114 -6.98 10.64 -4.59
#